data_AF-A0A1Y4LEY4-F1
#
_entry.id   AF-A0A1Y4LEY4-F1
#
_cell.length_a   1.000
_cell.length_b   1.000
_cell.length_c   1.000
_cell.angle_alpha   90.00
_cell.angle_beta   90.00
_cell.angle_gamma   90.00
#
_symmetry.space_group_name_H-M   'P 1'
#
loop_
_entity.id
_entity.type
_entity.pdbx_description
1 polymer ?
#
loop_
_entity_poly.entity_id
_entity_poly.type
_entity_poly.pdbx_seq_one_letter_code
_entity_poly.pdbx_strand_id
1 'polypeptide(L)'
;MSIKNAKCACQGGTLMRFVQPIILSALAQSPDHGYDLLRKLGQTALWRDAKPDATGVYRVLREMEARGLISSTLDSAARGAMGKRVFAITDAGRACMDSWIDTLTDYRQGIDEVIDLLTSACPDHTPAPSACCCAQQTPDSDQSL
;
A
#
# COMPACT_ATOMS: atom_id res chain seq x y z
N MET A 1 23.09 4.46 -18.68
CA MET A 1 21.95 3.57 -18.37
C MET A 1 21.26 4.14 -17.14
N SER A 2 20.03 4.61 -17.30
CA SER A 2 19.34 5.53 -16.38
C SER A 2 18.83 4.79 -15.13
N ILE A 3 19.25 5.23 -13.94
CA ILE A 3 18.71 4.74 -12.65
C ILE A 3 17.30 5.33 -12.51
N LYS A 4 16.28 4.58 -12.91
CA LYS A 4 14.89 4.88 -12.59
C LYS A 4 14.55 4.22 -11.24
N ASN A 5 13.92 4.99 -10.36
CA ASN A 5 13.24 4.57 -9.11
C ASN A 5 14.08 4.25 -7.87
N ALA A 6 14.94 5.16 -7.41
CA ALA A 6 15.16 5.26 -5.97
C ALA A 6 13.97 6.02 -5.36
N LYS A 7 12.98 5.30 -4.80
CA LYS A 7 11.90 5.91 -4.03
C LYS A 7 12.55 6.70 -2.89
N CYS A 8 12.50 8.03 -2.97
CA CYS A 8 13.13 8.87 -1.94
C CYS A 8 12.47 8.56 -0.59
N ALA A 9 13.27 8.47 0.48
CA ALA A 9 12.76 8.26 1.84
C ALA A 9 11.74 9.35 2.23
N CYS A 10 11.94 10.59 1.76
CA CYS A 10 11.04 11.73 1.95
C CYS A 10 9.68 11.57 1.24
N GLN A 11 9.50 10.58 0.37
CA GLN A 11 8.25 10.34 -0.38
C GLN A 11 7.38 9.23 0.23
N GLY A 12 7.75 8.69 1.40
CA GLY A 12 6.90 7.77 2.16
C GLY A 12 6.71 6.40 1.51
N GLY A 13 7.76 5.86 0.87
CA GLY A 13 7.69 4.68 -0.02
C GLY A 13 7.26 3.33 0.57
N THR A 14 6.90 3.23 1.86
CA THR A 14 6.62 1.96 2.55
C THR A 14 5.15 1.85 3.02
N LEU A 15 4.23 1.87 2.05
CA LEU A 15 2.78 1.74 2.31
C LEU A 15 2.26 0.30 2.27
N MET A 16 3.14 -0.71 2.13
CA MET A 16 2.73 -2.13 2.02
C MET A 16 1.87 -2.61 3.20
N ARG A 17 1.95 -1.94 4.35
CA ARG A 17 1.16 -2.23 5.54
C ARG A 17 -0.36 -1.98 5.35
N PHE A 18 -0.76 -1.19 4.35
CA PHE A 18 -2.17 -0.89 4.06
C PHE A 18 -2.83 -1.85 3.06
N VAL A 19 -2.10 -2.83 2.51
CA VAL A 19 -2.66 -3.81 1.57
C VAL A 19 -3.72 -4.69 2.24
N GLN A 20 -3.44 -5.18 3.46
CA GLN A 20 -4.33 -6.08 4.19
C GLN A 20 -5.73 -5.47 4.44
N PRO A 21 -5.90 -4.26 5.03
CA PRO A 21 -7.23 -3.71 5.29
C PRO A 21 -8.04 -3.45 4.00
N ILE A 22 -7.39 -3.11 2.88
CA ILE A 22 -8.07 -2.92 1.59
C ILE A 22 -8.57 -4.26 1.02
N ILE A 23 -7.79 -5.35 1.17
CA ILE A 23 -8.24 -6.69 0.78
C ILE A 23 -9.45 -7.11 1.62
N LEU A 24 -9.39 -6.92 2.95
CA LEU A 24 -10.49 -7.27 3.85
C LEU A 24 -11.77 -6.50 3.49
N SER A 25 -11.67 -5.19 3.23
CA SER A 25 -12.83 -4.38 2.85
C SER A 25 -13.43 -4.77 1.49
N ALA A 26 -12.60 -5.19 0.54
CA ALA A 26 -13.07 -5.71 -0.74
C ALA A 26 -13.81 -7.05 -0.57
N LEU A 27 -13.25 -7.97 0.23
CA LEU A 27 -13.83 -9.30 0.47
C LEU A 27 -15.04 -9.27 1.40
N ALA A 28 -15.18 -8.25 2.24
CA ALA A 28 -16.35 -8.04 3.08
C ALA A 28 -17.63 -7.75 2.28
N GLN A 29 -17.49 -7.19 1.07
CA GLN A 29 -18.61 -6.95 0.14
C GLN A 29 -19.03 -8.23 -0.58
N SER A 30 -18.05 -8.96 -1.12
CA SER A 30 -18.28 -10.25 -1.77
C SER A 30 -16.97 -11.04 -1.91
N PRO A 31 -17.02 -12.39 -1.96
CA PRO A 31 -15.88 -13.18 -2.42
C PRO A 31 -15.38 -12.72 -3.79
N ASP A 32 -14.07 -12.83 -4.02
CA ASP A 32 -13.46 -12.28 -5.24
C ASP A 32 -12.16 -12.99 -5.65
N HIS A 33 -11.75 -12.81 -6.90
CA HIS A 33 -10.52 -13.38 -7.43
C HIS A 33 -9.30 -12.52 -7.07
N GLY A 34 -8.14 -13.16 -6.91
CA GLY A 34 -6.88 -12.47 -6.60
C GLY A 34 -6.50 -11.37 -7.60
N TYR A 35 -6.82 -11.55 -8.88
CA TYR A 35 -6.59 -10.53 -9.91
C TYR A 35 -7.50 -9.31 -9.75
N ASP A 36 -8.78 -9.51 -9.42
CA ASP A 36 -9.71 -8.41 -9.19
C ASP A 36 -9.39 -7.66 -7.89
N LEU A 37 -8.92 -8.36 -6.85
CA LEU A 37 -8.38 -7.73 -5.65
C LEU A 37 -7.17 -6.83 -5.96
N LEU A 38 -6.25 -7.28 -6.82
CA LEU A 38 -5.11 -6.46 -7.28
C LEU A 38 -5.58 -5.20 -8.02
N ARG A 39 -6.57 -5.33 -8.89
CA ARG A 39 -7.16 -4.20 -9.62
C ARG A 39 -7.81 -3.19 -8.67
N LYS A 40 -8.59 -3.65 -7.70
CA LYS A 40 -9.23 -2.81 -6.67
C LYS A 40 -8.20 -2.10 -5.79
N LEU A 41 -7.16 -2.82 -5.34
CA LEU A 41 -6.03 -2.23 -4.60
C LEU A 41 -5.43 -1.05 -5.35
N GLY A 42 -5.15 -1.23 -6.65
CA GLY A 42 -4.54 -0.19 -7.50
C GLY A 42 -5.41 1.03 -7.81
N GLN A 43 -6.68 1.06 -7.38
CA GLN A 43 -7.58 2.22 -7.50
C GLN A 43 -7.55 3.13 -6.26
N THR A 44 -6.91 2.70 -5.18
CA THR A 44 -6.87 3.47 -3.93
C THR A 44 -5.87 4.62 -4.04
N ALA A 45 -6.29 5.83 -3.66
CA ALA A 45 -5.47 7.05 -3.71
C ALA A 45 -4.17 6.96 -2.89
N LEU A 46 -4.12 6.04 -1.91
CA LEU A 46 -2.93 5.75 -1.11
C LEU A 46 -1.69 5.47 -1.97
N TRP A 47 -1.86 4.87 -3.13
CA TRP A 47 -0.72 4.40 -3.92
C TRP A 47 -0.08 5.45 -4.81
N ARG A 48 -0.69 6.64 -4.99
CA ARG A 48 -0.24 7.67 -5.97
C ARG A 48 0.31 7.02 -7.26
N ASP A 49 1.62 7.06 -7.48
CA ASP A 49 2.32 6.48 -8.65
C ASP A 49 2.96 5.09 -8.39
N ALA A 50 2.91 4.59 -7.16
CA ALA A 50 3.59 3.38 -6.71
C ALA A 50 2.61 2.30 -6.24
N LYS A 51 1.87 1.71 -7.19
CA LYS A 51 0.94 0.61 -6.94
C LYS A 51 1.67 -0.65 -6.42
N PRO A 52 1.01 -1.47 -5.57
CA PRO A 52 1.55 -2.76 -5.16
C PRO A 52 1.77 -3.66 -6.38
N ASP A 53 2.90 -4.36 -6.43
CA ASP A 53 3.13 -5.37 -7.45
C ASP A 53 2.35 -6.66 -7.12
N ALA A 54 2.07 -7.46 -8.15
CA ALA A 54 1.31 -8.70 -8.02
C ALA A 54 1.97 -9.68 -7.04
N THR A 55 3.31 -9.82 -7.09
CA THR A 55 4.05 -10.76 -6.24
C THR A 55 3.87 -10.43 -4.76
N GLY A 56 3.96 -9.14 -4.40
CA GLY A 56 3.71 -8.64 -3.06
C GLY A 56 2.29 -8.90 -2.59
N VAL A 57 1.29 -8.63 -3.43
CA VAL A 57 -0.13 -8.86 -3.07
C VAL A 57 -0.42 -10.35 -2.88
N TYR A 58 0.06 -11.22 -3.77
CA TYR A 58 -0.12 -12.67 -3.61
C TYR A 58 0.65 -13.25 -2.42
N ARG A 59 1.74 -12.62 -1.99
CA ARG A 59 2.40 -12.96 -0.73
C ARG A 59 1.53 -12.59 0.46
N VAL A 60 0.95 -11.39 0.48
CA VAL A 60 0.01 -10.96 1.54
C VAL A 60 -1.22 -11.87 1.59
N LEU A 61 -1.82 -12.24 0.45
CA LEU A 61 -2.95 -13.17 0.40
C LEU A 61 -2.59 -14.52 1.03
N ARG A 62 -1.41 -15.07 0.72
CA ARG A 62 -0.93 -16.33 1.33
C ARG A 62 -0.73 -16.20 2.84
N GLU A 63 -0.17 -15.09 3.30
CA GLU A 63 0.01 -14.82 4.73
C GLU A 63 -1.34 -14.65 5.46
N MET A 64 -2.30 -13.95 4.85
CA MET A 64 -3.66 -13.78 5.39
C MET A 64 -4.41 -15.11 5.49
N GLU A 65 -4.29 -15.96 4.47
CA GLU A 65 -4.89 -17.30 4.46
C GLU A 65 -4.26 -18.20 5.52
N ALA A 66 -2.93 -18.20 5.63
CA ALA A 66 -2.21 -18.95 6.67
C ALA A 66 -2.59 -18.51 8.10
N ARG A 67 -2.94 -17.23 8.28
CA ARG A 67 -3.44 -16.66 9.54
C ARG A 67 -4.95 -16.87 9.76
N GLY A 68 -5.64 -17.50 8.82
CA GLY A 68 -7.08 -17.76 8.90
C GLY A 68 -7.97 -16.53 8.73
N LEU A 69 -7.44 -15.41 8.22
CA LEU A 69 -8.22 -14.17 7.99
C LEU A 69 -9.08 -14.25 6.73
N ILE A 70 -8.64 -15.06 5.77
CA ILE A 70 -9.35 -15.35 4.53
C ILE A 70 -9.28 -16.86 4.26
N SER A 71 -10.21 -17.35 3.48
CA SER A 71 -10.17 -18.69 2.89
C SER A 71 -10.15 -18.59 1.38
N SER A 72 -9.77 -19.68 0.70
CA SER A 72 -9.92 -19.74 -0.75
C SER A 72 -10.43 -21.08 -1.25
N THR A 73 -11.07 -21.03 -2.41
CA THR A 73 -11.59 -22.18 -3.14
C THR A 73 -11.18 -22.10 -4.61
N LEU A 74 -11.12 -23.25 -5.27
CA LEU A 74 -10.92 -23.30 -6.73
C LEU A 74 -12.26 -23.01 -7.43
N ASP A 75 -12.26 -22.01 -8.30
CA ASP A 75 -13.36 -21.77 -9.22
C ASP A 75 -13.41 -22.88 -10.26
N SER A 76 -14.34 -23.81 -10.06
CA SER A 76 -14.57 -24.97 -10.93
C SER A 76 -15.41 -24.60 -12.16
N ALA A 77 -16.02 -23.41 -12.20
CA ALA A 77 -16.80 -22.93 -13.33
C ALA A 77 -15.95 -22.18 -14.38
N ALA A 78 -14.73 -21.77 -14.02
CA ALA A 78 -13.78 -21.19 -14.95
C ALA A 78 -13.26 -22.25 -15.95
N ARG A 79 -13.77 -22.21 -17.19
CA ARG A 79 -13.25 -23.03 -18.31
C ARG A 79 -11.80 -22.64 -18.63
N GLY A 80 -10.83 -23.45 -18.21
CA GLY A 80 -9.40 -23.28 -18.52
C GLY A 80 -8.47 -24.05 -17.58
N ALA A 81 -7.28 -24.41 -18.08
CA ALA A 81 -6.24 -25.16 -17.35
C ALA A 81 -5.47 -24.25 -16.36
N MET A 82 -6.14 -23.83 -15.29
CA MET A 82 -5.59 -23.36 -14.01
C MET A 82 -6.78 -22.80 -13.23
N GLY A 83 -7.30 -23.56 -12.26
CA GLY A 83 -8.44 -23.11 -11.46
C GLY A 83 -8.14 -21.74 -10.83
N LYS A 84 -8.96 -20.73 -11.14
CA LYS A 84 -8.84 -19.42 -10.54
C LYS A 84 -9.21 -19.54 -9.06
N ARG A 85 -8.38 -19.02 -8.16
CA ARG A 85 -8.73 -18.99 -6.73
C ARG A 85 -9.74 -17.86 -6.49
N VAL A 86 -10.81 -18.18 -5.79
CA VAL A 86 -11.74 -17.22 -5.20
C VAL A 86 -11.38 -17.13 -3.73
N PHE A 87 -11.23 -15.92 -3.21
CA PHE A 87 -10.97 -15.65 -1.81
C PHE A 87 -12.26 -15.16 -1.14
N ALA A 88 -12.44 -15.52 0.13
CA ALA A 88 -13.54 -15.05 0.97
C ALA A 88 -13.00 -14.65 2.35
N ILE A 89 -13.61 -13.63 2.96
CA ILE A 89 -13.27 -13.21 4.33
C ILE A 89 -13.87 -14.19 5.35
N THR A 90 -13.13 -14.48 6.42
CA THR A 90 -13.61 -15.28 7.56
C THR A 90 -14.10 -14.37 8.70
N ASP A 91 -14.69 -14.96 9.75
CA ASP A 91 -15.07 -14.19 10.95
C ASP A 91 -13.84 -13.58 11.65
N ALA A 92 -12.72 -14.31 11.70
CA ALA A 92 -11.45 -13.78 12.19
C ALA A 92 -10.94 -12.62 11.32
N GLY A 93 -11.15 -12.69 10.00
CA GLY A 93 -10.86 -11.60 9.07
C GLY A 93 -11.71 -10.36 9.34
N ARG A 94 -13.00 -10.52 9.67
CA ARG A 94 -13.89 -9.42 10.04
C ARG A 94 -13.46 -8.76 11.35
N ALA A 95 -13.18 -9.54 12.39
CA ALA A 95 -12.65 -8.99 13.64
C ALA A 95 -11.32 -8.25 13.43
N CYS A 96 -10.43 -8.79 12.59
CA CYS A 96 -9.19 -8.11 12.23
C CYS A 96 -9.43 -6.79 11.47
N MET A 97 -10.47 -6.72 10.64
CA MET A 97 -10.87 -5.50 9.93
C MET A 97 -11.34 -4.41 10.91
N ASP A 98 -12.07 -4.78 11.96
CA ASP A 98 -12.48 -3.83 13.01
C ASP A 98 -11.24 -3.27 13.73
N SER A 99 -10.28 -4.11 14.11
CA SER A 99 -9.01 -3.64 14.71
C SER A 99 -8.19 -2.74 13.79
N TRP A 100 -8.33 -2.91 12.47
CA TRP A 100 -7.69 -2.02 11.51
C TRP A 100 -8.31 -0.61 11.53
N ILE A 101 -9.61 -0.46 11.84
CA ILE A 101 -10.22 0.87 11.98
C ILE A 101 -9.54 1.64 13.11
N ASP A 102 -9.35 1.01 14.26
CA ASP A 102 -8.68 1.61 15.41
C ASP A 102 -7.22 1.96 15.07
N THR A 103 -6.49 0.98 14.52
CA THR A 103 -5.07 1.16 14.13
C THR A 103 -4.88 2.32 13.15
N LEU A 104 -5.78 2.45 12.17
CA LEU A 104 -5.72 3.52 11.16
C LEU A 104 -6.13 4.87 11.72
N THR A 105 -7.01 4.89 12.72
CA THR A 105 -7.40 6.11 13.44
C THR A 105 -6.21 6.64 14.24
N ASP A 106 -5.55 5.78 15.02
CA ASP A 106 -4.36 6.14 15.78
C ASP A 106 -3.22 6.63 14.86
N TYR A 107 -3.04 5.95 13.72
CA TYR A 107 -2.05 6.36 12.72
C TYR A 107 -2.37 7.71 12.09
N ARG A 108 -3.64 8.00 11.83
CA ARG A 108 -4.04 9.32 11.34
C ARG A 108 -3.68 10.39 12.35
N GLN A 109 -4.05 10.19 13.62
CA GLN A 109 -3.72 11.15 14.68
C GLN A 109 -2.20 11.37 14.78
N GLY A 110 -1.39 10.30 14.82
CA GLY A 110 0.06 10.45 14.87
C GLY A 110 0.66 11.13 13.63
N ILE A 111 0.09 10.91 12.45
CA ILE A 111 0.49 11.62 11.22
C ILE A 111 0.14 13.11 11.33
N ASP A 112 -1.05 13.45 11.80
CA ASP A 112 -1.51 14.83 11.97
C ASP A 112 -0.61 15.57 12.98
N GLU A 113 -0.26 14.94 14.11
CA GLU A 113 0.68 15.48 15.10
C GLU A 113 2.07 15.76 14.50
N VAL A 114 2.58 14.86 13.65
CA VAL A 114 3.86 15.06 12.95
C VAL A 114 3.76 16.19 11.92
N ILE A 115 2.63 16.30 11.20
CA ILE A 115 2.38 17.41 10.28
C ILE A 115 2.40 18.74 11.03
N ASP A 116 1.69 18.85 12.15
CA ASP A 116 1.64 20.08 12.96
C ASP A 116 3.02 20.49 13.48
N LEU A 117 3.84 19.52 13.91
CA LEU A 117 5.22 19.76 14.33
C LEU A 117 6.07 20.30 13.18
N LEU A 118 5.98 19.68 12.00
CA LEU A 118 6.73 20.10 10.81
C LEU A 118 6.28 21.47 10.30
N THR A 119 4.97 21.76 10.28
CA THR A 119 4.44 23.06 9.90
C THR A 119 4.88 24.15 10.87
N SER A 120 4.89 23.87 12.17
CA SER A 120 5.41 24.80 13.18
C SER A 120 6.91 25.09 13.01
N ALA A 121 7.70 24.08 12.59
CA ALA A 121 9.12 24.23 12.31
C ALA A 121 9.43 24.88 10.96
N CYS A 122 8.48 24.86 10.01
CA CYS A 122 8.62 25.40 8.65
C CYS A 122 7.44 26.34 8.30
N PRO A 123 7.35 27.53 8.92
CA PRO A 123 6.20 28.43 8.75
C PRO A 123 6.00 28.95 7.31
N ASP A 124 7.07 29.01 6.51
CA ASP A 124 7.03 29.43 5.10
C ASP A 124 6.87 28.25 4.11
N HIS A 125 6.51 27.05 4.59
CA HIS A 125 6.32 25.88 3.73
C HIS A 125 5.23 26.14 2.68
N THR A 126 5.64 26.36 1.43
CA THR A 126 4.74 26.41 0.28
C THR A 126 4.76 25.05 -0.42
N PRO A 127 3.61 24.39 -0.64
CA PRO A 127 3.56 23.11 -1.34
C PRO A 127 3.93 23.30 -2.82
N ALA A 128 5.21 23.13 -3.14
CA ALA A 128 5.72 23.10 -4.51
C ALA A 128 5.68 21.66 -5.07
N PRO A 129 5.40 21.47 -6.37
CA PRO A 129 5.51 20.16 -7.00
C PRO A 129 6.98 19.71 -7.00
N SER A 130 7.30 18.80 -6.07
CA SER A 130 8.51 17.97 -6.03
C SER A 130 9.85 18.69 -6.25
N ALA A 131 10.19 19.67 -5.40
CA ALA A 131 11.60 19.91 -5.10
C ALA A 131 12.02 18.95 -3.97
N CYS A 132 12.15 17.66 -4.31
CA CYS A 132 12.76 16.70 -3.40
C CYS A 132 14.19 17.16 -3.09
N CYS A 133 14.68 17.06 -1.85
CA CYS A 133 16.07 17.42 -1.49
C CYS A 133 17.13 16.73 -2.37
N CYS A 134 16.80 15.60 -3.01
CA CYS A 134 17.68 14.92 -3.96
C CYS A 134 17.85 15.65 -5.30
N ALA A 135 16.97 16.58 -5.67
CA ALA A 135 17.05 17.34 -6.92
C ALA A 135 18.01 18.54 -6.82
N GLN A 136 18.37 18.98 -5.62
CA GLN A 136 19.25 20.12 -5.37
C GLN A 136 20.72 19.70 -5.12
N GLN A 137 21.03 18.40 -5.15
CA GLN A 137 22.41 17.91 -5.12
C GLN A 137 23.00 17.99 -6.53
N THR A 138 23.50 19.17 -6.90
CA THR A 138 24.49 19.28 -7.98
C THR A 138 25.68 18.39 -7.61
N PRO A 139 26.23 17.57 -8.52
CA PRO A 139 27.50 16.92 -8.26
C PRO A 139 28.54 18.01 -7.99
N ASP A 140 29.29 17.81 -6.93
CA ASP A 140 30.35 18.66 -6.43
C ASP A 140 31.13 19.32 -7.58
N SER A 141 30.90 20.62 -7.76
CA SER A 141 31.75 21.48 -8.56
C SER A 141 32.79 22.06 -7.61
N ASP A 142 33.85 21.30 -7.37
CA ASP A 142 35.14 21.78 -6.87
C ASP A 142 36.20 21.12 -7.76
N GLN A 143 36.62 21.79 -8.84
CA GLN A 143 37.80 22.68 -8.84
C GLN A 143 38.99 22.07 -8.10
N SER A 144 40.01 21.63 -8.84
CA SER A 144 41.28 22.35 -8.98
C SER A 144 42.44 21.42 -9.33
N LEU A 145 43.16 21.84 -10.39
CA LEU A 145 44.50 21.45 -10.86
C LEU A 145 44.65 20.14 -11.65
#